data_AF-R7JA42-F1
#
_entry.id   AF-R7JA42-F1
#
_cell.length_a   1.000
_cell.length_b   1.000
_cell.length_c   1.000
_cell.angle_alpha   90.00
_cell.angle_beta   90.00
_cell.angle_gamma   90.00
#
_symmetry.space_group_name_H-M   'P 1'
#
loop_
_entity.id
_entity.type
_entity.pdbx_description
1 polymer ?
#
loop_
_entity_poly.entity_id
_entity_poly.type
_entity_poly.pdbx_seq_one_letter_code
_entity_poly.pdbx_strand_id
1 'polypeptide(L)' 'MLIMLDIRAEIKSFIARNGTSLNKVIKALNDRQTLTTGVSNISLKMKKGTITFNEAQYILDHLGYKITIERK' A
#
# COMPACT_ATOMS: atom_id res chain seq x y z
N MET A 1 12.86 -22.34 -3.52
CA MET A 1 11.66 -21.67 -2.97
C MET A 1 11.47 -20.37 -3.73
N LEU A 2 10.46 -20.27 -4.60
CA LEU A 2 10.12 -18.99 -5.22
C LEU A 2 9.61 -18.07 -4.11
N ILE A 3 10.37 -17.03 -3.76
CA ILE A 3 9.89 -15.98 -2.86
C ILE A 3 8.86 -15.19 -3.66
N MET A 4 7.59 -15.51 -3.48
CA MET A 4 6.50 -14.76 -4.07
C MET A 4 6.43 -13.41 -3.33
N LEU A 5 6.43 -12.30 -4.07
CA LEU A 5 6.23 -10.97 -3.51
C LEU A 5 4.88 -10.91 -2.77
N ASP A 6 4.92 -10.64 -1.46
CA ASP A 6 3.73 -10.38 -0.65
C ASP A 6 3.54 -8.86 -0.51
N ILE A 7 2.62 -8.32 -1.30
CA ILE A 7 2.31 -6.87 -1.32
C ILE A 7 1.94 -6.32 0.07
N ARG A 8 1.33 -7.13 0.94
CA ARG A 8 0.98 -6.71 2.30
C ARG A 8 2.23 -6.56 3.15
N ALA A 9 3.16 -7.50 3.06
CA ALA A 9 4.41 -7.45 3.81
C ALA A 9 5.25 -6.24 3.36
N GLU A 10 5.34 -6.03 2.05
CA GLU A 10 6.06 -4.89 1.46
C GLU A 10 5.47 -3.55 1.91
N ILE A 11 4.16 -3.33 1.75
CA ILE A 11 3.49 -2.09 2.19
C ILE A 11 3.76 -1.82 3.67
N LYS A 12 3.67 -2.84 4.53
CA LYS A 12 3.95 -2.67 5.97
C LYS A 12 5.41 -2.31 6.24
N SER A 13 6.35 -2.93 5.53
CA SER A 13 7.77 -2.63 5.63
C SER A 13 8.05 -1.18 5.27
N PHE A 14 7.49 -0.69 4.16
CA PHE A 14 7.66 0.71 3.75
C PHE A 14 7.02 1.70 4.71
N ILE A 15 5.82 1.42 5.24
CA ILE A 15 5.20 2.25 6.29
C ILE A 15 6.12 2.37 7.51
N ALA A 16 6.72 1.25 7.95
CA ALA A 16 7.63 1.24 9.09
C ALA A 16 8.93 2.01 8.81
N ARG A 17 9.53 1.84 7.63
CA ARG A 17 10.73 2.59 7.19
C ARG A 17 10.50 4.09 7.15
N ASN A 18 9.31 4.52 6.78
CA ASN A 18 8.92 5.92 6.73
C ASN A 18 8.49 6.49 8.09
N GLY A 19 8.57 5.72 9.19
CA GLY A 19 8.21 6.18 10.53
C GLY A 19 6.74 6.61 10.66
N THR A 20 5.87 6.05 9.82
CA THR A 20 4.45 6.44 9.74
C THR A 20 3.53 5.27 10.09
N SER A 21 2.22 5.47 9.96
CA SER A 21 1.22 4.42 10.16
C SER A 21 0.27 4.36 8.98
N LEU A 22 -0.36 3.20 8.78
CA LEU A 22 -1.39 3.03 7.76
C LEU A 22 -2.53 4.06 7.93
N ASN A 23 -2.90 4.37 9.18
CA ASN A 23 -3.88 5.42 9.48
C ASN A 23 -3.48 6.78 8.90
N LYS A 24 -2.23 7.20 9.11
CA LYS A 24 -1.73 8.50 8.61
C LYS A 24 -1.69 8.51 7.08
N VAL A 25 -1.22 7.43 6.46
CA VAL A 25 -1.14 7.30 5.01
C VAL A 25 -2.52 7.38 4.35
N ILE A 26 -3.48 6.56 4.80
CA ILE A 26 -4.83 6.55 4.22
C ILE A 26 -5.56 7.86 4.50
N LYS A 27 -5.36 8.47 5.67
CA LYS A 27 -5.89 9.81 5.93
C LYS A 27 -5.37 10.82 4.90
N ALA A 28 -4.06 10.88 4.67
CA ALA A 28 -3.49 11.79 3.69
C ALA A 28 -3.95 11.51 2.25
N LEU A 29 -4.19 10.24 1.89
CA LEU A 29 -4.72 9.86 0.58
C LEU A 29 -6.21 10.23 0.41
N ASN A 30 -7.01 10.12 1.46
CA ASN A 30 -8.41 10.57 1.45
C ASN A 30 -8.49 12.11 1.41
N ASP A 31 -7.63 12.82 2.15
CA ASP A 31 -7.55 14.28 2.15
C ASP A 31 -7.22 14.84 0.75
N ARG A 32 -6.48 14.07 -0.06
CA ARG A 32 -6.16 14.37 -1.47
C ARG A 32 -7.16 13.82 -2.48
N GLN A 33 -8.28 13.25 -2.01
CA GLN A 33 -9.30 12.57 -2.84
C GLN A 33 -8.74 11.46 -3.76
N THR A 34 -7.57 10.91 -3.42
CA THR A 34 -6.90 9.84 -4.19
C THR A 34 -7.43 8.46 -3.82
N LEU A 35 -7.85 8.30 -2.56
CA LEU A 35 -8.66 7.17 -2.09
C LEU A 35 -9.99 7.69 -1.56
N THR A 36 -11.02 6.85 -1.63
CA THR A 36 -12.36 7.12 -1.08
C THR A 36 -12.73 6.09 -0.02
N THR A 37 -11.72 5.49 0.63
CA THR A 37 -11.92 4.35 1.52
C THR A 37 -11.18 4.48 2.84
N GLY A 38 -11.75 3.87 3.89
CA GLY A 38 -11.19 3.90 5.23
C GLY A 38 -10.04 2.91 5.42
N VAL A 39 -9.25 3.15 6.47
CA VAL A 39 -8.11 2.30 6.83
C VAL A 39 -8.52 0.85 7.09
N SER A 40 -9.67 0.63 7.74
CA SER A 40 -10.19 -0.70 8.01
C SER A 40 -10.43 -1.51 6.73
N ASN A 41 -10.92 -0.86 5.67
CA ASN A 41 -11.15 -1.52 4.38
C ASN A 41 -9.81 -1.89 3.72
N ILE A 42 -8.84 -0.98 3.68
CA ILE A 42 -7.50 -1.26 3.14
C ILE A 42 -6.81 -2.38 3.92
N SER A 43 -6.87 -2.34 5.25
CA SER A 43 -6.30 -3.39 6.11
C SER A 43 -6.94 -4.76 5.84
N LEU A 44 -8.27 -4.80 5.67
CA LEU A 44 -9.00 -6.03 5.34
C LEU A 44 -8.63 -6.55 3.94
N LYS A 45 -8.57 -5.67 2.94
CA LYS A 45 -8.16 -6.02 1.57
C LYS A 45 -6.74 -6.57 1.51
N MET A 46 -5.78 -5.94 2.21
CA MET A 46 -4.43 -6.48 2.34
C MET A 46 -4.42 -7.85 3.01
N LYS A 47 -5.19 -8.04 4.09
CA LYS A 47 -5.28 -9.34 4.78
C LYS A 47 -5.89 -10.43 3.89
N LYS A 48 -6.88 -10.10 3.06
CA LYS A 48 -7.58 -11.03 2.16
C LYS A 48 -6.88 -11.25 0.81
N GLY A 49 -5.83 -10.49 0.51
CA GLY A 49 -5.19 -10.51 -0.81
C GLY A 49 -6.05 -9.88 -1.91
N THR A 50 -7.04 -9.05 -1.55
CA THR A 50 -7.96 -8.40 -2.50
C THR A 50 -7.68 -6.90 -2.65
N ILE A 51 -6.49 -6.45 -2.22
CA ILE A 51 -6.03 -5.09 -2.50
C ILE A 51 -5.78 -4.96 -4.01
N THR A 52 -6.33 -3.90 -4.59
CA THR A 52 -6.15 -3.62 -6.02
C THR A 52 -4.77 -3.04 -6.29
N PHE A 53 -4.31 -3.13 -7.54
CA PHE A 53 -3.05 -2.53 -7.97
C PHE A 53 -3.01 -1.02 -7.70
N ASN A 54 -4.08 -0.30 -8.04
CA ASN A 54 -4.16 1.15 -7.84
C ASN A 54 -4.07 1.53 -6.35
N GLU A 55 -4.75 0.80 -5.47
CA GLU A 55 -4.66 1.04 -4.02
C GLU A 55 -3.24 0.85 -3.50
N ALA A 56 -2.57 -0.24 -3.91
CA ALA A 56 -1.19 -0.49 -3.54
C ALA A 56 -0.26 0.60 -4.11
N GLN A 57 -0.47 1.00 -5.37
CA GLN A 57 0.29 2.05 -6.02
C GLN A 57 0.15 3.39 -5.30
N TYR A 58 -1.07 3.84 -4.98
CA TYR A 58 -1.28 5.11 -4.27
C TYR A 58 -0.60 5.14 -2.90
N ILE A 59 -0.62 4.01 -2.19
CA ILE A 59 0.08 3.87 -0.90
C ILE A 59 1.59 3.98 -1.10
N LEU A 60 2.16 3.26 -2.07
CA LEU A 60 3.60 3.26 -2.34
C LEU A 60 4.08 4.63 -2.86
N ASP A 61 3.34 5.23 -3.79
CA ASP A 61 3.63 6.56 -4.33
C ASP A 61 3.61 7.62 -3.22
N HIS A 62 2.65 7.56 -2.31
CA HIS A 62 2.61 8.46 -1.13
C HIS A 62 3.80 8.27 -0.20
N LEU A 63 4.31 7.03 -0.09
CA LEU A 63 5.49 6.70 0.70
C LEU A 63 6.81 7.02 -0.04
N GLY A 64 6.75 7.53 -1.27
CA GLY A 64 7.93 7.88 -2.08
C GLY A 64 8.54 6.71 -2.84
N TYR A 65 7.78 5.63 -3.06
CA TYR A 65 8.21 4.45 -3.82
C TYR A 65 7.45 4.35 -5.13
N LYS A 66 8.07 3.75 -6.15
CA LYS A 66 7.46 3.49 -7.46
C LYS A 66 7.42 1.98 -7.70
N ILE A 67 6.29 1.48 -8.22
CA ILE A 67 6.19 0.11 -8.72
C ILE A 67 6.78 0.05 -10.14
N THR A 68 7.70 -0.88 -10.39
CA THR A 68 8.23 -1.19 -11.72
C THR A 68 7.91 -2.62 -12.13
N ILE A 69 7.66 -2.83 -13.42
CA ILE A 69 7.49 -4.15 -14.03
C ILE A 69 8.59 -4.27 -15.08
N GLU A 70 9.45 -5.25 -14.91
CA GLU A 70 10.60 -5.49 -15.79
C GLU A 70 10.46 -6.86 -16.44
N ARG A 71 10.81 -6.92 -17.73
CA ARG A 71 10.88 -8.19 -18.45
C ARG A 71 12.11 -8.95 -17.95
N LYS A 72 11.93 -10.23 -17.62
CA LYS A 72 13.02 -11.14 -17.27
C LYS A 72 13.97 -11.37 -18.45
#